data_AF-A0A2R6IGJ4-F1
#
_entry.id   AF-A0A2R6IGJ4-F1
#
_cell.length_a   1.000
_cell.length_b   1.000
_cell.length_c   1.000
_cell.angle_alpha   90.00
_cell.angle_beta   90.00
_cell.angle_gamma   90.00
#
_symmetry.space_group_name_H-M   'P 1'
#
loop_
_entity.id
_entity.type
_entity.pdbx_description
1 polymer ?
#
loop_
_entity_poly.entity_id
_entity_poly.type
_entity_poly.pdbx_seq_one_letter_code
_entity_poly.pdbx_strand_id
1 'polypeptide(L)'
;MYEPAPLFPGVPGGIEIFVVLLIVVLLFGANKLPKLARSSGQAMGEFRRGREQVESELREMQSSATEDADGTPTTEGTDARGVTDADVEPDPEPAGASAD
;
A
#
# COMPACT_ATOMS: atom_id res chain seq x y z
N MET A 1 -32.29 -24.92 -14.68
CA MET A 1 -30.89 -25.36 -14.92
C MET A 1 -30.03 -24.70 -13.88
N TYR A 2 -29.32 -25.47 -13.06
CA TYR A 2 -28.30 -24.94 -12.18
C TYR A 2 -26.98 -24.98 -12.95
N GLU A 3 -26.49 -23.85 -13.41
CA GLU A 3 -25.09 -23.71 -13.82
C GLU A 3 -24.30 -23.22 -12.60
N PRO A 4 -23.56 -24.09 -11.88
CA PRO A 4 -22.62 -23.63 -10.87
C PRO A 4 -21.43 -22.98 -11.58
N ALA A 5 -21.56 -21.67 -11.77
CA ALA A 5 -20.49 -20.79 -12.23
C ALA A 5 -19.33 -20.78 -11.20
N PRO A 6 -18.11 -20.43 -11.65
CA PRO A 6 -16.89 -21.15 -11.31
C PRO A 6 -16.46 -21.02 -9.85
N LEU A 7 -15.87 -22.11 -9.37
CA LEU A 7 -15.12 -22.24 -8.12
C LEU A 7 -13.75 -21.51 -8.21
N PHE A 8 -13.79 -20.23 -8.61
CA PHE A 8 -12.72 -19.23 -8.82
C PHE A 8 -11.96 -19.29 -10.15
N PRO A 9 -12.02 -18.20 -10.93
CA PRO A 9 -10.78 -17.52 -11.28
C PRO A 9 -10.95 -15.99 -11.28
N GLY A 10 -10.22 -15.30 -10.40
CA GLY A 10 -10.03 -13.84 -10.49
C GLY A 10 -10.10 -13.15 -9.14
N VAL A 11 -11.29 -13.01 -8.56
CA VAL A 11 -11.49 -12.40 -7.24
C VAL A 11 -12.76 -13.01 -6.64
N PRO A 12 -12.71 -13.66 -5.46
CA PRO A 12 -13.90 -14.02 -4.72
C PRO A 12 -14.72 -12.76 -4.46
N GLY A 13 -16.01 -12.74 -4.82
CA GLY A 13 -16.92 -11.75 -4.29
C GLY A 13 -16.90 -11.75 -2.75
N GLY A 14 -17.43 -10.70 -2.12
CA GLY A 14 -17.41 -10.58 -0.66
C GLY A 14 -18.08 -11.76 0.06
N ILE A 15 -19.03 -12.44 -0.59
CA ILE A 15 -19.71 -13.63 -0.06
C ILE A 15 -18.77 -14.83 -0.05
N GLU A 16 -18.01 -15.05 -1.11
CA GLU A 16 -17.09 -16.17 -1.22
C GLU A 16 -15.96 -16.07 -0.19
N ILE A 17 -15.43 -14.86 0.06
CA ILE A 17 -14.47 -14.63 1.17
C ILE A 17 -15.12 -15.00 2.51
N PHE A 18 -16.38 -14.64 2.72
CA PHE A 18 -17.11 -14.98 3.93
C PHE A 18 -17.29 -16.50 4.12
N VAL A 19 -17.60 -17.23 3.04
CA VAL A 19 -17.73 -18.70 3.06
C VAL A 19 -16.40 -19.35 3.39
N VAL A 20 -15.30 -18.92 2.75
CA VAL A 20 -13.96 -19.43 3.06
C VAL A 20 -13.57 -19.13 4.51
N LEU A 21 -13.82 -17.91 4.98
CA LEU A 21 -13.57 -17.52 6.37
C LEU A 21 -14.37 -18.39 7.34
N LEU A 22 -15.64 -18.66 7.05
CA LEU A 22 -16.49 -19.54 7.85
C LEU A 22 -15.91 -20.96 7.94
N ILE A 23 -15.45 -21.53 6.83
CA ILE A 23 -14.82 -22.86 6.79
C ILE A 23 -13.55 -22.88 7.65
N VAL A 24 -12.67 -21.88 7.51
CA VAL A 24 -11.45 -21.78 8.33
C VAL A 24 -11.80 -21.64 9.81
N VAL A 25 -12.81 -20.85 10.16
CA VAL A 25 -13.30 -20.71 11.54
C VAL A 25 -13.87 -22.02 12.09
N LEU A 26 -14.52 -22.85 11.28
CA LEU A 26 -15.01 -24.17 11.71
C LEU A 26 -13.87 -25.16 11.93
N LEU A 27 -12.84 -25.15 11.09
CA LEU A 27 -11.67 -26.04 11.20
C LEU A 27 -10.79 -25.69 12.40
N PHE A 28 -10.48 -24.40 12.58
CA PHE A 28 -9.57 -23.94 13.62
C PHE A 28 -10.29 -23.48 14.91
N GLY A 29 -11.57 -23.13 14.81
CA GLY A 29 -12.38 -22.55 15.89
C GLY A 29 -12.30 -21.02 15.96
N ALA A 30 -13.42 -20.38 16.32
CA ALA A 30 -13.54 -18.92 16.44
C ALA A 30 -12.53 -18.28 17.41
N ASN A 31 -12.01 -19.05 18.37
CA ASN A 31 -11.04 -18.56 19.35
C ASN A 31 -9.58 -18.68 18.92
N LYS A 32 -9.25 -19.49 17.90
CA LYS A 32 -7.84 -19.75 17.52
C LYS A 32 -7.31 -18.70 16.55
N LEU A 33 -8.04 -18.38 15.48
CA LEU A 33 -7.70 -17.29 14.55
C LEU A 33 -7.34 -15.96 15.25
N PRO A 34 -8.19 -15.39 16.12
CA PRO A 34 -7.87 -14.12 16.79
C PRO A 34 -6.72 -14.26 17.78
N LYS A 35 -6.56 -15.42 18.42
CA LYS A 35 -5.46 -15.66 19.37
C LYS A 35 -4.12 -15.71 18.63
N LEU A 36 -4.05 -16.37 17.49
CA LEU A 36 -2.87 -16.40 16.62
C LEU A 36 -2.55 -15.01 16.06
N ALA A 37 -3.57 -14.27 15.61
CA ALA A 37 -3.40 -12.91 15.12
C ALA A 37 -2.84 -11.97 16.21
N ARG A 38 -3.33 -12.09 17.45
CA ARG A 38 -2.80 -11.29 18.58
C ARG A 38 -1.35 -11.61 18.89
N SER A 39 -0.97 -12.89 19.02
CA SER A 39 0.41 -13.25 19.34
C SER A 39 1.38 -12.93 18.19
N SER A 40 0.97 -13.16 16.95
CA SER A 40 1.76 -12.81 15.76
C SER A 40 1.89 -11.29 15.61
N GLY A 41 0.80 -10.55 15.86
CA GLY A 41 0.80 -9.08 15.82
C GLY A 41 1.69 -8.47 16.90
N GLN A 42 1.69 -9.03 18.11
CA GLN A 42 2.60 -8.58 19.18
C GLN A 42 4.06 -8.81 18.80
N ALA A 43 4.41 -10.03 18.34
CA ALA A 43 5.76 -10.35 17.90
C ALA A 43 6.22 -9.43 16.75
N MET A 44 5.34 -9.20 15.76
CA MET A 44 5.65 -8.31 14.64
C MET A 44 5.78 -6.84 15.07
N GLY A 45 5.01 -6.42 16.07
CA GLY A 45 5.09 -5.06 16.65
C GLY A 45 6.37 -4.81 17.43
N GLU A 46 6.81 -5.77 18.24
CA GLU A 46 8.10 -5.72 18.94
C GLU A 46 9.27 -5.75 17.94
N PHE A 47 9.17 -6.59 16.90
CA PHE A 47 10.17 -6.66 15.83
C PHE A 47 10.32 -5.34 15.06
N ARG A 48 9.22 -4.66 14.72
CA ARG A 48 9.26 -3.34 14.05
C ARG A 48 9.94 -2.29 14.91
N ARG A 49 9.59 -2.21 16.20
CA ARG A 49 10.23 -1.27 17.15
C ARG A 49 11.74 -1.54 17.30
N GLY A 50 12.13 -2.80 17.42
CA GLY A 50 13.54 -3.17 17.47
C GLY A 50 14.29 -2.81 16.19
N ARG A 51 13.67 -2.98 15.01
CA ARG A 51 14.26 -2.56 13.74
C ARG A 51 14.43 -1.05 13.62
N GLU A 52 13.43 -0.28 14.01
CA GLU A 52 13.50 1.19 14.01
C GLU A 52 14.60 1.70 14.95
N GLN A 53 14.74 1.09 16.13
CA GLN A 53 15.80 1.44 17.08
C GLN A 53 17.19 1.14 16.50
N VAL A 54 17.38 -0.04 15.90
CA VAL A 54 18.65 -0.41 15.25
C VAL A 54 18.97 0.52 14.08
N GLU A 55 17.98 0.89 13.26
CA GLU A 55 18.17 1.82 12.16
C GLU A 55 18.55 3.23 12.65
N SER A 56 17.91 3.70 13.72
CA SER A 56 18.25 4.97 14.39
C SER A 56 19.68 4.96 14.92
N GLU A 57 20.07 3.91 15.64
CA GLU A 57 21.43 3.75 16.18
C GLU A 57 22.48 3.69 15.06
N LEU A 58 22.21 2.94 13.98
CA LEU A 58 23.10 2.88 12.82
C LEU A 58 23.25 4.24 12.14
N ARG A 59 22.17 5.03 12.05
CA ARG A 59 22.19 6.37 11.45
C ARG A 59 22.96 7.36 12.30
N GLU A 60 22.84 7.28 13.62
CA GLU A 60 23.58 8.10 14.58
C GLU A 60 25.08 7.74 14.61
N MET A 61 25.42 6.45 14.48
CA MET A 61 26.82 6.01 14.30
C MET A 61 27.42 6.51 12.99
N GLN A 62 26.61 6.59 11.93
CA GLN A 62 27.07 7.06 10.62
C GLN A 62 27.20 8.59 10.54
N SER A 63 26.32 9.33 11.23
CA SER A 63 26.44 10.79 11.35
C SER A 63 27.63 11.18 12.23
N SER A 64 27.82 10.53 13.37
CA SER A 64 28.93 10.82 14.29
C SER A 64 30.31 10.51 13.71
N ALA A 65 30.40 9.56 12.76
CA ALA A 65 31.62 9.33 11.99
C ALA A 65 31.93 10.42 10.94
N THR A 66 30.95 11.28 10.62
CA THR A 66 31.06 12.36 9.62
C THR A 66 31.17 13.75 10.27
N GLU A 67 30.79 13.90 11.55
CA GLU A 67 30.71 15.20 12.25
C GLU A 67 32.06 15.83 12.67
N ASP A 68 33.20 15.18 12.43
CA ASP A 68 34.54 15.80 12.54
C ASP A 68 34.96 16.62 11.30
N ALA A 69 34.07 16.82 10.32
CA ALA A 69 34.32 17.67 9.15
C ALA A 69 33.17 18.65 8.88
N ASP A 70 33.34 19.86 9.41
CA ASP A 70 32.93 21.14 8.82
C ASP A 70 31.42 21.51 8.86
N GLY A 71 31.13 22.63 9.54
CA GLY A 71 29.80 23.20 9.65
C GLY A 71 29.41 24.07 8.45
N THR A 72 28.10 24.25 8.25
CA THR A 72 27.39 25.50 7.90
C THR A 72 25.90 25.18 7.67
N PRO A 73 24.95 25.92 8.26
CA PRO A 73 23.53 25.72 8.01
C PRO A 73 23.12 26.43 6.71
N THR A 74 22.61 25.69 5.72
CA THR A 74 22.01 26.30 4.52
C THR A 74 20.58 25.78 4.32
N THR A 75 19.67 26.69 4.66
CA THR A 75 18.34 26.93 4.11
C THR A 75 18.09 26.32 2.72
N GLU A 76 16.97 25.62 2.53
CA GLU A 76 16.04 25.89 1.42
C GLU A 76 14.75 25.09 1.59
N GLY A 77 13.67 25.81 1.92
CA GLY A 77 12.32 25.33 1.71
C GLY A 77 11.94 25.51 0.25
N THR A 78 11.47 24.45 -0.38
CA THR A 78 10.82 24.52 -1.70
C THR A 78 9.39 24.02 -1.57
N ASP A 79 8.52 24.97 -1.28
CA ASP A 79 7.13 25.01 -1.72
C ASP A 79 7.10 24.83 -3.25
N ALA A 80 6.41 23.81 -3.75
CA ALA A 80 5.95 23.80 -5.14
C ALA A 80 4.61 23.06 -5.22
N ARG A 81 3.57 23.91 -5.19
CA ARG A 81 2.17 23.59 -5.42
C ARG A 81 1.96 22.93 -6.78
N GLY A 82 0.82 22.25 -6.86
CA GLY A 82 0.39 21.39 -7.96
C GLY A 82 0.49 21.98 -9.36
N VAL A 83 0.61 21.04 -10.31
CA VAL A 83 0.23 21.22 -11.70
C VAL A 83 -0.61 20.00 -12.07
N THR A 84 -1.93 20.15 -11.98
CA THR A 84 -2.87 19.35 -12.74
C THR A 84 -2.80 19.86 -14.17
N ASP A 85 -2.05 19.16 -15.01
CA ASP A 85 -2.03 19.41 -16.45
C ASP A 85 -3.24 18.68 -17.06
N ALA A 86 -4.40 19.33 -16.96
CA ALA A 86 -5.44 19.21 -17.96
C ALA A 86 -5.09 20.21 -19.07
N ASP A 87 -5.35 19.80 -20.32
CA ASP A 87 -5.26 20.58 -21.56
C ASP A 87 -3.94 20.49 -22.37
N VAL A 88 -3.86 19.45 -23.22
CA VAL A 88 -3.18 19.52 -24.53
C VAL A 88 -4.13 18.97 -25.61
N GLU A 89 -4.85 19.90 -26.26
CA GLU A 89 -5.50 19.88 -27.59
C GLU A 89 -4.45 19.62 -28.72
N PRO A 90 -4.74 19.66 -30.04
CA PRO A 90 -5.98 19.52 -30.85
C PRO A 90 -5.76 18.57 -32.07
N ASP A 91 -6.81 18.22 -32.83
CA ASP A 91 -6.73 18.29 -34.30
C ASP A 91 -8.14 18.29 -34.95
N PRO A 92 -8.54 19.37 -35.64
CA PRO A 92 -9.76 19.45 -36.43
C PRO A 92 -9.56 19.04 -37.90
N GLU A 93 -10.70 18.78 -38.56
CA GLU A 93 -10.95 18.79 -40.01
C GLU A 93 -10.65 17.53 -40.87
N PRO A 94 -11.30 17.37 -42.06
CA PRO A 94 -12.31 18.21 -42.70
C PRO A 94 -13.55 17.48 -43.31
N ALA A 95 -14.60 18.27 -43.51
CA ALA A 95 -15.49 18.36 -44.67
C ALA A 95 -16.23 17.13 -45.23
N GLY A 96 -17.56 17.23 -45.26
CA GLY A 96 -18.43 16.39 -46.09
C GLY A 96 -19.88 16.86 -46.08
N ALA A 97 -20.15 18.00 -46.73
CA ALA A 97 -21.49 18.53 -46.96
C ALA A 97 -22.26 17.76 -48.05
N SER A 98 -23.54 17.48 -47.80
CA SER A 98 -24.67 17.43 -48.76
C SER A 98 -25.91 17.03 -47.92
N ALA A 99 -26.92 17.87 -47.72
CA ALA A 99 -27.89 18.45 -48.67
C ALA A 99 -28.85 17.38 -49.24
N ASP A 100 -30.14 17.61 -48.97
CA ASP A 100 -31.37 16.85 -49.29
C ASP A 100 -31.74 15.61 -48.45
#